data_AF-A0A2H3JBZ4-F1
#
_entry.id   AF-A0A2H3JBZ4-F1
#
_cell.length_a   1.000
_cell.length_b   1.000
_cell.length_c   1.000
_cell.angle_alpha   90.00
_cell.angle_beta   90.00
_cell.angle_gamma   90.00
#
_symmetry.space_group_name_H-M   'P 1'
#
loop_
_entity.id
_entity.type
_entity.pdbx_description
1 polymer ?
#
loop_
_entity_poly.entity_id
_entity_poly.type
_entity_poly.pdbx_seq_one_letter_code
_entity_poly.pdbx_strand_id
1 'polypeptide(L)'
;MTPFNVTSEFLCHQCIMGHGFFGEYYQCFVPTETPQCACNDHIIQTRQHLLLSCPLYEHPRHHLMKVSPHLDQCLLFQSKHGWQAILHFLCDSRAFLKANATPLVHDPG
;
A
#
# COMPACT_ATOMS: atom_id res chain seq x y z
N MET A 1 21.96 2.06 5.83
CA MET A 1 20.77 1.57 5.12
C MET A 1 20.24 0.39 5.92
N THR A 2 19.09 0.53 6.55
CA THR A 2 18.41 -0.60 7.21
C THR A 2 17.94 -1.58 6.12
N PRO A 3 18.19 -2.90 6.24
CA PRO A 3 17.68 -3.85 5.27
C PRO A 3 16.16 -3.82 5.28
N PHE A 4 15.53 -3.72 4.11
CA PHE A 4 14.10 -3.94 3.97
C PHE A 4 13.81 -5.42 4.24
N ASN A 5 12.66 -5.72 4.84
CA ASN A 5 12.26 -7.13 4.98
C ASN A 5 11.76 -7.69 3.63
N VAL A 6 11.98 -8.98 3.40
CA VAL A 6 11.58 -9.69 2.16
C VAL A 6 10.10 -9.49 1.84
N THR A 7 9.27 -9.35 2.87
CA THR A 7 7.84 -9.05 2.74
C THR A 7 7.57 -7.72 2.03
N SER A 8 8.27 -6.64 2.41
CA SER A 8 8.05 -5.32 1.82
C SER A 8 8.54 -5.25 0.37
N GLU A 9 9.62 -5.95 0.06
CA GLU A 9 10.11 -6.09 -1.32
C GLU A 9 9.08 -6.80 -2.21
N PHE A 10 8.53 -7.90 -1.72
CA PHE A 10 7.45 -8.60 -2.40
C PHE A 10 6.21 -7.72 -2.58
N LEU A 11 5.75 -7.04 -1.52
CA LEU A 11 4.61 -6.11 -1.60
C LEU A 11 4.86 -4.95 -2.56
N CYS A 12 6.09 -4.44 -2.66
CA CYS A 12 6.45 -3.39 -3.60
C CYS A 12 6.26 -3.86 -5.05
N HIS A 13 6.71 -5.07 -5.37
CA HIS A 13 6.49 -5.66 -6.69
C HIS A 13 4.99 -5.85 -6.99
N GLN A 14 4.23 -6.38 -6.03
CA GLN A 14 2.78 -6.57 -6.16
C GLN A 14 2.06 -5.22 -6.40
N CYS A 15 2.47 -4.19 -5.67
CA CYS A 15 1.97 -2.83 -5.82
C CYS A 15 2.30 -2.25 -7.21
N ILE A 16 3.53 -2.37 -7.68
CA ILE A 16 3.92 -1.81 -8.99
C ILE A 16 3.19 -2.54 -10.13
N MET A 17 3.12 -3.87 -10.06
CA MET A 17 2.54 -4.69 -11.13
C MET A 17 1.00 -4.71 -11.11
N GLY A 18 0.36 -4.31 -10.01
CA GLY A 18 -1.10 -4.33 -9.91
C GLY A 18 -1.68 -5.68 -9.53
N HIS A 19 -0.85 -6.60 -9.05
CA HIS A 19 -1.21 -7.99 -8.77
C HIS A 19 -1.11 -8.33 -7.28
N GLY A 20 -1.70 -7.52 -6.41
CA GLY A 20 -1.57 -7.68 -4.96
C GLY A 20 -2.88 -7.90 -4.21
N PHE A 21 -2.78 -7.95 -2.87
CA PHE A 21 -3.91 -8.12 -1.98
C PHE A 21 -4.65 -6.80 -1.75
N PHE A 22 -5.36 -6.34 -2.77
CA PHE A 22 -6.17 -5.14 -2.71
C PHE A 22 -7.40 -5.24 -3.63
N GLY A 23 -8.39 -4.39 -3.37
CA GLY A 23 -9.74 -4.51 -3.92
C GLY A 23 -9.85 -4.58 -5.44
N GLU A 24 -9.03 -3.82 -6.19
CA GLU A 24 -9.01 -3.91 -7.67
C GLU A 24 -8.66 -5.32 -8.16
N TYR A 25 -7.74 -6.00 -7.45
CA TYR A 25 -7.38 -7.38 -7.77
C TYR A 25 -8.49 -8.36 -7.38
N TYR A 26 -9.08 -8.19 -6.19
CA TYR A 26 -10.16 -9.06 -5.71
C TYR A 26 -11.40 -9.02 -6.61
N GLN A 27 -11.79 -7.85 -7.11
CA GLN A 27 -12.92 -7.72 -8.04
C GLN A 27 -12.76 -8.58 -9.30
N CYS A 28 -11.53 -8.70 -9.81
CA CYS A 28 -11.26 -9.42 -11.04
C CYS A 28 -10.99 -10.91 -10.82
N PHE A 29 -10.30 -11.26 -9.72
CA PHE A 29 -9.67 -12.58 -9.59
C PHE A 29 -10.11 -13.37 -8.34
N VAL A 30 -10.66 -12.70 -7.32
CA VAL A 30 -11.07 -13.35 -6.06
C VAL A 30 -12.38 -12.73 -5.54
N PRO A 31 -13.52 -12.95 -6.23
CA PRO A 31 -14.79 -12.28 -5.93
C PRO A 31 -15.38 -12.65 -4.56
N THR A 32 -14.82 -13.65 -3.87
CA THR A 32 -15.17 -14.01 -2.50
C THR A 32 -14.56 -13.08 -1.44
N GLU A 33 -13.51 -12.34 -1.78
CA GLU A 33 -12.85 -11.39 -0.89
C GLU A 33 -13.52 -10.01 -0.99
N THR A 34 -13.49 -9.24 0.09
CA THR A 34 -14.11 -7.90 0.16
C THR A 34 -13.20 -6.88 -0.54
N PRO A 35 -13.66 -6.19 -1.60
CA PRO A 35 -12.83 -5.20 -2.29
C PRO A 35 -12.80 -3.82 -1.60
N GLN A 36 -13.65 -3.60 -0.60
CA GLN A 36 -13.76 -2.35 0.14
C GLN A 36 -12.52 -2.09 1.00
N CYS A 37 -12.16 -0.82 1.15
CA CYS A 37 -11.11 -0.40 2.07
C CYS A 37 -11.66 -0.25 3.49
N ALA A 38 -10.90 -0.70 4.48
CA ALA A 38 -11.24 -0.54 5.90
C ALA A 38 -11.39 0.93 6.36
N CYS A 39 -10.90 1.90 5.58
CA CYS A 39 -11.11 3.31 5.90
C CYS A 39 -12.55 3.77 5.62
N ASN A 40 -13.24 3.12 4.69
CA ASN A 40 -14.59 3.45 4.24
C ASN A 40 -15.15 2.30 3.39
N ASP A 41 -16.21 1.65 3.88
CA ASP A 41 -16.86 0.50 3.23
C ASP A 41 -17.53 0.84 1.89
N HIS A 42 -17.53 2.10 1.46
CA HIS A 42 -18.01 2.52 0.14
C HIS A 42 -16.88 2.77 -0.87
N ILE A 43 -15.61 2.71 -0.44
CA ILE A 43 -14.45 2.95 -1.30
C ILE A 43 -13.76 1.63 -1.61
N ILE A 44 -13.52 1.37 -2.89
CA ILE A 44 -12.71 0.23 -3.32
C ILE A 44 -11.24 0.48 -2.94
N GLN A 45 -10.59 -0.54 -2.40
CA GLN A 45 -9.18 -0.51 -2.06
C GLN A 45 -8.33 -0.56 -3.34
N THR A 46 -8.15 0.57 -4.01
CA THR A 46 -7.28 0.71 -5.18
C THR A 46 -5.85 1.06 -4.79
N ARG A 47 -4.86 0.74 -5.63
CA ARG A 47 -3.47 1.20 -5.37
C ARG A 47 -3.41 2.72 -5.25
N GLN A 48 -4.15 3.41 -6.11
CA GLN A 48 -4.25 4.86 -6.10
C GLN A 48 -4.81 5.36 -4.77
N HIS A 49 -5.90 4.78 -4.28
CA HIS A 49 -6.48 5.16 -3.01
C HIS A 49 -5.46 4.96 -1.87
N LEU A 50 -4.84 3.79 -1.77
CA LEU A 50 -3.90 3.50 -0.67
C LEU A 50 -2.67 4.42 -0.70
N LEU A 51 -2.11 4.67 -1.87
CA LEU A 51 -0.89 5.48 -2.03
C LEU A 51 -1.13 6.99 -2.07
N LEU A 52 -2.32 7.46 -2.44
CA LEU A 52 -2.57 8.90 -2.63
C LEU A 52 -3.48 9.52 -1.57
N SER A 53 -4.50 8.81 -1.07
CA SER A 53 -5.59 9.47 -0.34
C SER A 53 -6.15 8.70 0.86
N CYS A 54 -5.78 7.45 1.07
CA CYS A 54 -6.31 6.64 2.17
C CYS A 54 -5.90 7.21 3.54
N PRO A 55 -6.84 7.62 4.40
CA PRO A 55 -6.52 8.26 5.68
C PRO A 55 -5.76 7.31 6.63
N LEU A 56 -5.95 5.99 6.50
CA LEU A 56 -5.20 4.99 7.28
C LEU A 56 -3.68 5.07 7.08
N TYR A 57 -3.24 5.63 5.95
CA TYR A 57 -1.83 5.69 5.56
C TYR A 57 -1.34 7.13 5.39
N GLU A 58 -1.98 8.10 6.04
CA GLU A 58 -1.58 9.51 5.97
C GLU A 58 -0.13 9.71 6.48
N HIS A 59 0.18 9.19 7.67
CA HIS A 59 1.52 9.31 8.26
C HIS A 59 2.63 8.68 7.38
N PRO A 60 2.56 7.39 6.98
CA PRO A 60 3.60 6.78 6.14
C PRO A 60 3.72 7.40 4.75
N ARG A 61 2.69 8.12 4.25
CA ARG A 61 2.72 8.79 2.93
C ARG A 61 3.85 9.79 2.79
N HIS A 62 4.36 10.33 3.90
CA HIS A 62 5.50 11.24 3.89
C HIS A 62 6.73 10.64 3.18
N HIS A 63 6.91 9.31 3.18
CA HIS A 63 7.98 8.64 2.43
C HIS A 63 7.84 8.84 0.92
N LEU A 64 6.61 8.76 0.40
CA LEU A 64 6.29 8.99 -1.01
C LEU A 64 6.44 10.47 -1.37
N MET A 65 5.93 11.37 -0.52
CA MET A 65 5.97 12.82 -0.74
C MET A 65 7.39 13.40 -0.79
N LYS A 66 8.34 12.78 -0.08
CA LYS A 66 9.77 13.15 -0.15
C LYS A 66 10.35 13.01 -1.55
N VAL A 67 9.86 12.05 -2.34
CA VAL A 67 10.33 11.80 -3.72
C VAL A 67 9.41 12.47 -4.74
N SER A 68 8.10 12.48 -4.48
CA SER A 68 7.09 13.04 -5.36
C SER A 68 6.08 13.83 -4.53
N PRO A 69 6.26 15.15 -4.33
CA PRO A 69 5.37 15.97 -3.49
C PRO A 69 3.91 15.95 -3.94
N HIS A 70 3.68 15.80 -5.25
CA HIS A 70 2.36 15.67 -5.87
C HIS A 70 1.94 14.20 -6.10
N LEU A 71 2.75 13.25 -5.61
CA LEU A 71 2.52 11.81 -5.70
C LEU A 71 2.25 11.31 -7.12
N ASP A 72 2.99 11.85 -8.09
CA ASP A 72 3.01 11.37 -9.47
C ASP A 72 3.32 9.86 -9.53
N GLN A 73 2.34 9.09 -10.00
CA GLN A 73 2.44 7.63 -10.05
C GLN A 73 3.48 7.13 -11.05
N CYS A 74 3.69 7.85 -12.16
CA CYS A 74 4.73 7.48 -13.13
C CYS A 74 6.10 7.59 -12.47
N LEU A 75 6.37 8.68 -11.75
CA LEU A 75 7.61 8.84 -11.01
C LEU A 75 7.78 7.77 -9.92
N LEU A 76 6.72 7.50 -9.15
CA LEU A 76 6.75 6.50 -8.07
C LEU A 76 6.95 5.07 -8.59
N PHE A 77 6.34 4.70 -9.72
CA PHE A 77 6.38 3.33 -10.26
C PHE A 77 7.47 3.08 -11.30
N GLN A 78 8.09 4.11 -11.89
CA GLN A 78 9.07 3.94 -12.97
C GLN A 78 10.49 4.40 -12.58
N SER A 79 10.71 4.81 -11.34
CA SER A 79 12.02 5.25 -10.87
C SER A 79 12.51 4.45 -9.66
N LYS A 80 13.83 4.26 -9.58
CA LYS A 80 14.47 3.59 -8.44
C LYS A 80 14.20 4.31 -7.12
N HIS A 81 14.18 5.64 -7.12
CA HIS A 81 13.85 6.43 -5.94
C HIS A 81 12.38 6.28 -5.55
N GLY A 82 11.47 6.22 -6.53
CA GLY A 82 10.06 5.91 -6.32
C GLY A 82 9.86 4.55 -5.67
N TRP A 83 10.56 3.52 -6.16
CA TRP A 83 10.50 2.17 -5.57
C TRP A 83 11.03 2.14 -4.14
N GLN A 84 12.12 2.84 -3.85
CA GLN A 84 12.63 2.99 -2.48
C GLN A 84 11.61 3.68 -1.57
N ALA A 85 10.94 4.72 -2.07
CA ALA A 85 9.88 5.39 -1.32
C ALA A 85 8.69 4.46 -1.04
N ILE A 86 8.27 3.67 -2.03
CA ILE A 86 7.23 2.64 -1.86
C ILE A 86 7.67 1.60 -0.84
N LEU A 87 8.91 1.13 -0.87
CA LEU A 87 9.44 0.19 0.13
C LEU A 87 9.37 0.76 1.55
N HIS A 88 9.82 2.00 1.75
CA HIS A 88 9.72 2.66 3.04
C HIS A 88 8.26 2.84 3.49
N PHE A 89 7.38 3.26 2.58
CA PHE A 89 5.95 3.35 2.83
C PHE A 89 5.37 2.00 3.28
N LEU A 90 5.72 0.89 2.61
CA LEU A 90 5.21 -0.45 2.93
C LEU A 90 5.76 -1.01 4.24
N CYS A 91 7.04 -0.74 4.54
CA CYS A 91 7.64 -1.10 5.82
C CYS A 91 6.92 -0.43 7.00
N ASP A 92 6.54 0.84 6.86
CA ASP A 92 5.90 1.62 7.91
C ASP A 92 4.39 1.36 7.99
N SER A 93 3.70 1.39 6.85
CA SER A 93 2.23 1.27 6.77
C SER A 93 1.71 -0.16 6.90
N ARG A 94 2.51 -1.16 6.53
CA ARG A 94 2.06 -2.54 6.30
C ARG A 94 0.88 -2.65 5.32
N ALA A 95 0.66 -1.63 4.48
CA ALA A 95 -0.36 -1.65 3.45
C ALA A 95 -0.16 -2.85 2.51
N PHE A 96 -1.24 -3.32 1.89
CA PHE A 96 -1.24 -4.46 0.96
C PHE A 96 -0.89 -5.83 1.57
N LEU A 97 -0.73 -5.93 2.90
CA LEU A 97 -0.69 -7.24 3.55
C LEU A 97 -2.08 -7.88 3.53
N LYS A 98 -2.13 -9.19 3.23
CA LYS A 98 -3.36 -9.97 3.40
C LYS A 98 -3.69 -10.08 4.90
N ALA A 99 -4.93 -9.80 5.29
CA ALA A 99 -5.41 -9.79 6.68
C ALA A 99 -5.45 -11.16 7.39
N ASN A 100 -4.70 -12.15 6.89
CA ASN A 100 -4.56 -13.48 7.46
C ASN A 100 -3.37 -13.57 8.42
N ALA A 101 -2.60 -12.48 8.57
CA ALA A 101 -1.80 -12.24 9.76
C ALA A 101 -2.70 -11.46 10.73
N THR A 102 -2.95 -12.04 11.90
CA THR A 102 -3.69 -11.55 13.08
C THR A 102 -4.11 -10.07 13.03
N PRO A 103 -5.40 -9.73 13.26
CA PRO A 103 -5.83 -8.33 13.32
C PRO A 103 -4.93 -7.55 14.29
N LEU A 104 -4.42 -6.40 13.83
CA LEU A 104 -3.79 -5.43 14.71
C LEU A 104 -4.86 -4.98 15.70
N VAL A 105 -4.76 -5.50 16.92
CA VAL A 105 -5.46 -4.96 18.08
C VAL A 105 -5.06 -3.49 18.14
N HIS A 106 -6.04 -2.61 17.97
CA HIS A 106 -5.90 -1.20 18.27
C HIS A 106 -5.45 -1.08 19.72
N ASP A 107 -4.23 -0.60 19.96
CA ASP A 107 -3.74 -0.26 21.29
C ASP A 107 -4.03 1.24 21.54
N PRO A 108 -4.99 1.60 22.41
CA PRO A 108 -5.10 2.93 22.94
C PRO A 108 -4.26 2.99 24.22
N GLY A 109 -2.96 3.26 24.09
CA GLY A 109 -2.03 3.34 25.23
C GLY A 109 -0.71 4.01 24.88
#